data_AF-A0A8S0FV32-F1
#
_entry.id   AF-A0A8S0FV32-F1
#
_cell.length_a   1.000
_cell.length_b   1.000
_cell.length_c   1.000
_cell.angle_alpha   90.00
_cell.angle_beta   90.00
_cell.angle_gamma   90.00
#
_symmetry.space_group_name_H-M   'P 1'
#
loop_
_entity.id
_entity.type
_entity.pdbx_description
1 polymer ?
#
loop_
_entity_poly.entity_id
_entity_poly.type
_entity_poly.pdbx_seq_one_letter_code
_entity_poly.pdbx_strand_id
1 'polypeptide(L)'
;MAIARIEGRQDDQLQLPTRSGDIQTVFADACSRVLAMTLPLTVDYRLLQTGSAQLTLIADCELWMLEHCREALNALFIRQDIAVGQLIWSLELQTVPVSFTAKRRRIVRQWGRE
;
A
#
# COMPACT_ATOMS: atom_id res chain seq x y z
N MET A 1 16.81 -26.20 -17.84
CA MET A 1 17.01 -24.78 -17.44
C MET A 1 15.75 -24.33 -16.72
N ALA A 2 15.76 -24.40 -15.39
CA ALA A 2 14.61 -24.10 -14.56
C ALA A 2 14.81 -22.71 -13.96
N ILE A 3 14.20 -21.69 -14.56
CA ILE A 3 13.99 -20.42 -13.86
C ILE A 3 12.87 -20.70 -12.88
N ALA A 4 13.25 -21.04 -11.65
CA ALA A 4 12.34 -21.19 -10.53
C ALA A 4 11.50 -19.90 -10.47
N ARG A 5 10.22 -20.01 -10.84
CA ARG A 5 9.25 -18.94 -10.65
C ARG A 5 9.32 -18.57 -9.18
N ILE A 6 9.64 -17.31 -8.90
CA ILE A 6 9.62 -16.77 -7.53
C ILE A 6 8.14 -16.63 -7.18
N GLU A 7 7.51 -17.76 -6.86
CA GLU A 7 6.08 -17.92 -6.53
C GLU A 7 5.76 -17.42 -5.11
N GLY A 8 6.63 -16.58 -4.53
CA GLY A 8 6.58 -16.18 -3.12
C GLY A 8 6.36 -14.70 -2.83
N ARG A 9 6.35 -13.81 -3.83
CA ARG A 9 6.28 -12.34 -3.59
C ARG A 9 5.22 -11.59 -4.40
N GLN A 10 4.34 -12.25 -5.13
CA GLN A 10 3.28 -11.53 -5.88
C GLN A 10 2.28 -10.81 -4.95
N ASP A 11 2.11 -11.27 -3.72
CA ASP A 11 1.12 -10.71 -2.78
C ASP A 11 1.62 -9.46 -2.03
N ASP A 12 2.89 -9.07 -2.23
CA ASP A 12 3.54 -7.91 -1.60
C ASP A 12 3.87 -6.80 -2.62
N GLN A 13 3.09 -6.70 -3.69
CA GLN A 13 3.35 -5.78 -4.80
C GLN A 13 2.07 -5.03 -5.19
N LEU A 14 2.13 -3.71 -5.12
CA LEU A 14 1.13 -2.80 -5.67
C LEU A 14 1.45 -2.54 -7.14
N GLN A 15 0.43 -2.38 -7.97
CA GLN A 15 0.59 -2.08 -9.39
C GLN A 15 -0.05 -0.73 -9.69
N LEU A 16 0.77 0.31 -9.75
CA LEU A 16 0.29 1.68 -9.85
C LEU A 16 0.62 2.28 -11.23
N PRO A 17 -0.25 3.13 -11.79
CA PRO A 17 0.03 3.80 -13.04
C PRO A 17 1.17 4.82 -12.87
N THR A 18 2.10 4.80 -13.81
CA THR A 18 3.15 5.80 -14.00
C THR A 18 2.61 7.02 -14.73
N ARG A 19 3.39 8.10 -14.72
CA ARG A 19 3.05 9.33 -15.47
C ARG A 19 3.00 9.10 -16.98
N SER A 20 3.73 8.10 -17.48
CA SER A 20 3.69 7.69 -18.88
C SER A 20 2.46 6.87 -19.26
N GLY A 21 1.62 6.48 -18.29
CA GLY A 21 0.44 5.63 -18.51
C GLY A 21 0.69 4.12 -18.42
N ASP A 22 1.95 3.72 -18.20
CA ASP A 22 2.34 2.33 -17.96
C ASP A 22 2.08 1.90 -16.52
N ILE A 23 1.93 0.61 -16.26
CA ILE A 23 1.79 0.08 -14.89
C ILE A 23 3.15 -0.29 -14.33
N GLN A 24 3.53 0.33 -13.22
CA GLN A 24 4.76 0.00 -12.51
C GLN A 24 4.46 -0.70 -11.19
N THR A 25 5.33 -1.65 -10.87
CA THR A 25 5.22 -2.40 -9.63
C THR A 25 5.94 -1.70 -8.49
N VAL A 26 5.19 -1.41 -7.42
CA VAL A 26 5.73 -0.87 -6.17
C VAL A 26 5.68 -1.94 -5.09
N PHE A 27 6.84 -2.23 -4.49
CA PHE A 27 6.93 -3.24 -3.44
C PHE A 27 6.32 -2.73 -2.13
N ALA A 28 5.50 -3.57 -1.51
CA ALA A 28 4.90 -3.34 -0.21
C ALA A 28 5.96 -3.09 0.88
N ASP A 29 7.16 -3.63 0.76
CA ASP A 29 8.27 -3.36 1.70
C ASP A 29 8.61 -1.87 1.77
N ALA A 30 8.69 -1.19 0.61
CA ALA A 30 8.97 0.24 0.56
C ALA A 30 7.84 1.06 1.22
N CYS A 31 6.58 0.70 0.97
CA CYS A 31 5.43 1.31 1.62
C CYS A 31 5.43 1.04 3.13
N SER A 32 5.72 -0.20 3.55
CA SER A 32 5.79 -0.60 4.95
C SER A 32 6.87 0.18 5.70
N ARG A 33 8.02 0.45 5.05
CA ARG A 33 9.10 1.22 5.65
C ARG A 33 8.69 2.67 5.86
N VAL A 34 8.04 3.30 4.88
CA VAL A 34 7.52 4.67 5.01
C VAL A 34 6.49 4.75 6.13
N LEU A 35 5.54 3.81 6.17
CA LEU A 35 4.50 3.75 7.19
C LEU A 35 5.09 3.51 8.58
N ALA A 36 6.08 2.63 8.74
CA ALA A 36 6.76 2.41 10.01
C ALA A 36 7.57 3.62 10.50
N MET A 37 7.98 4.52 9.60
CA MET A 37 8.65 5.78 9.96
C MET A 37 7.66 6.90 10.30
N THR A 38 6.42 6.80 9.82
CA THR A 38 5.39 7.84 9.95
C THR A 38 4.42 7.54 11.08
N LEU A 39 4.02 6.28 11.23
CA LEU A 39 3.10 5.81 12.26
C LEU A 39 3.87 5.39 13.52
N PRO A 40 3.28 5.60 14.71
CA PRO A 40 3.80 5.00 15.93
C PRO A 40 3.72 3.47 15.84
N LEU A 41 4.72 2.79 16.41
CA LEU A 41 4.88 1.32 16.36
C LEU A 41 3.69 0.52 16.92
N THR A 42 2.84 1.18 17.71
CA THR A 42 1.66 0.60 18.36
C THR A 42 0.41 0.63 17.49
N VAL A 43 0.40 1.42 16.41
CA VAL A 43 -0.76 1.55 15.51
C VAL A 43 -0.69 0.50 14.42
N ASP A 44 -1.73 -0.33 14.33
CA ASP A 44 -1.91 -1.24 13.21
C ASP A 44 -2.46 -0.48 12.00
N TYR A 45 -1.98 -0.84 10.82
CA TYR A 45 -2.39 -0.23 9.56
C TYR A 45 -2.63 -1.29 8.48
N ARG A 46 -3.44 -0.91 7.50
CA ARG A 46 -3.65 -1.64 6.25
C ARG A 46 -3.64 -0.71 5.07
N LEU A 47 -2.89 -1.08 4.03
CA LEU A 47 -2.94 -0.44 2.72
C LEU A 47 -3.53 -1.42 1.71
N LEU A 48 -4.69 -1.11 1.18
CA LEU A 48 -5.41 -1.93 0.22
C LEU A 48 -5.38 -1.25 -1.15
N GLN A 49 -5.09 -2.01 -2.20
CA GLN A 49 -5.32 -1.56 -3.56
C GLN A 49 -6.59 -2.19 -4.11
N THR A 50 -7.65 -1.39 -4.20
CA THR A 50 -8.98 -1.81 -4.66
C THR A 50 -9.20 -1.60 -6.16
N GLY A 51 -8.30 -0.87 -6.82
CA GLY A 51 -8.33 -0.60 -8.26
C GLY A 51 -6.94 -0.26 -8.79
N SER A 52 -6.80 -0.09 -10.10
CA SER A 52 -5.52 0.27 -10.75
C SER A 52 -4.86 1.52 -10.15
N ALA A 53 -5.67 2.53 -9.81
CA ALA A 53 -5.22 3.76 -9.16
C ALA A 53 -5.91 4.04 -7.81
N GLN A 54 -6.65 3.06 -7.26
CA GLN A 54 -7.41 3.25 -6.02
C GLN A 54 -6.69 2.60 -4.85
N LEU A 55 -6.34 3.42 -3.86
CA LEU A 55 -5.64 3.01 -2.64
C LEU A 55 -6.45 3.40 -1.42
N THR A 56 -6.68 2.44 -0.53
CA THR A 56 -7.32 2.65 0.76
C THR A 56 -6.30 2.46 1.87
N LEU A 57 -6.07 3.50 2.68
CA LEU A 57 -5.26 3.43 3.88
C LEU A 57 -6.18 3.41 5.10
N ILE A 58 -6.12 2.32 5.85
CA ILE A 58 -6.88 2.09 7.07
C ILE A 58 -5.90 2.05 8.22
N ALA A 59 -6.11 2.83 9.27
CA ALA A 59 -5.31 2.72 10.49
C ALA A 59 -6.12 3.16 11.70
N ASP A 60 -5.75 2.63 12.87
CA ASP A 60 -6.30 3.06 14.15
C ASP A 60 -5.58 4.31 14.66
N CYS A 61 -5.70 5.41 13.92
CA CYS A 61 -5.13 6.69 14.28
C CYS A 61 -6.00 7.85 13.81
N GLU A 62 -5.63 9.05 14.25
CA GLU A 62 -6.31 10.27 13.84
C GLU A 62 -6.12 10.55 12.34
N LEU A 63 -7.07 11.30 11.76
CA LEU A 63 -7.10 11.59 10.33
C LEU A 63 -5.83 12.31 9.87
N TRP A 64 -5.33 13.26 10.66
CA TRP A 64 -4.11 14.01 10.34
C TRP A 64 -2.88 13.10 10.18
N MET A 65 -2.85 11.98 10.93
CA MET A 65 -1.78 10.99 10.85
C MET A 65 -1.91 10.14 9.58
N LEU A 66 -3.14 9.76 9.20
CA LEU A 66 -3.44 9.09 7.93
C LEU A 66 -3.08 9.98 6.73
N GLU A 67 -3.41 11.27 6.80
CA GLU A 67 -3.02 12.24 5.78
C GLU A 67 -1.50 12.37 5.68
N HIS A 68 -0.80 12.41 6.81
CA HIS A 68 0.66 12.45 6.82
C HIS A 68 1.27 11.18 6.19
N CYS A 69 0.70 10.01 6.48
CA CYS A 69 1.09 8.74 5.85
C CYS A 69 0.84 8.75 4.33
N ARG A 70 -0.30 9.28 3.91
CA ARG A 70 -0.64 9.45 2.49
C ARG A 70 0.38 10.32 1.78
N GLU A 71 0.75 11.46 2.36
CA GLU A 71 1.76 12.35 1.79
C GLU A 71 3.14 11.69 1.72
N ALA A 72 3.54 10.96 2.76
CA ALA A 72 4.80 10.23 2.78
C ALA A 72 4.85 9.12 1.71
N LEU A 73 3.74 8.39 1.52
CA LEU A 73 3.60 7.39 0.45
C LEU A 73 3.60 8.06 -0.93
N ASN A 74 2.89 9.17 -1.11
CA ASN A 74 2.93 9.94 -2.35
C ASN A 74 4.36 10.40 -2.69
N ALA A 75 5.13 10.86 -1.70
CA ALA A 75 6.52 11.24 -1.89
C ALA A 75 7.39 10.06 -2.36
N LEU A 76 7.17 8.86 -1.80
CA LEU A 76 7.82 7.63 -2.28
C LEU A 76 7.43 7.32 -3.73
N PHE A 77 6.14 7.38 -4.04
CA PHE A 77 5.58 7.09 -5.37
C PHE A 77 6.09 8.06 -6.44
N ILE A 78 6.19 9.36 -6.14
CA ILE A 78 6.77 10.36 -7.04
C ILE A 78 8.21 9.98 -7.42
N ARG A 79 9.01 9.50 -6.47
CA ARG A 79 10.41 9.08 -6.74
C ARG A 79 10.51 7.86 -7.65
N GLN A 80 9.43 7.09 -7.78
CA GLN A 80 9.33 5.92 -8.64
C GLN A 80 8.63 6.24 -9.99
N ASP A 81 8.34 7.52 -10.26
CA ASP A 81 7.58 7.98 -11.44
C ASP A 81 6.09 7.59 -11.48
N ILE A 82 5.52 7.24 -10.32
CA ILE A 82 4.09 6.97 -10.20
C ILE A 82 3.27 8.26 -10.37
N ALA A 83 2.15 8.16 -11.08
CA ALA A 83 1.19 9.24 -11.29
C ALA A 83 0.34 9.48 -10.04
N VAL A 84 0.93 10.01 -8.97
CA VAL A 84 0.21 10.29 -7.71
C VAL A 84 -1.03 11.18 -7.87
N GLY A 85 -1.05 12.07 -8.87
CA GLY A 85 -2.22 12.89 -9.18
C GLY A 85 -3.40 12.13 -9.78
N GLN A 86 -3.17 10.90 -10.27
CA GLN A 86 -4.21 9.98 -10.74
C GLN A 86 -4.66 9.01 -9.63
N LEU A 87 -3.92 8.95 -8.51
CA LEU A 87 -4.25 8.06 -7.40
C LEU A 87 -5.44 8.60 -6.63
N ILE A 88 -6.43 7.74 -6.43
CA ILE A 88 -7.62 8.01 -5.62
C ILE A 88 -7.38 7.38 -4.26
N TRP A 89 -7.28 8.23 -3.25
CA TRP A 89 -7.04 7.82 -1.87
C TRP A 89 -8.33 7.79 -1.06
N SER A 90 -8.57 6.68 -0.38
CA SER A 90 -9.58 6.55 0.67
C SER A 90 -8.88 6.39 2.01
N LEU A 91 -9.14 7.30 2.96
CA LEU A 91 -8.59 7.25 4.31
C LEU A 91 -9.68 6.79 5.27
N GLU A 92 -9.46 5.67 5.95
CA GLU A 92 -10.44 5.11 6.87
C GLU A 92 -9.84 5.04 8.28
N LEU A 93 -10.47 5.79 9.20
CA LEU A 93 -10.19 5.71 10.63
C LEU A 93 -10.99 4.54 11.20
N GLN A 94 -10.48 3.34 11.01
CA GLN A 94 -11.10 2.15 11.55
C GLN A 94 -10.06 1.44 12.41
N THR A 95 -10.46 1.12 13.65
CA THR A 95 -9.77 0.12 14.47
C THR A 95 -9.66 -1.14 13.63
N VAL A 96 -8.47 -1.42 13.08
CA VAL A 96 -8.23 -2.66 12.36
C VAL A 96 -8.54 -3.77 13.36
N PRO A 97 -9.60 -4.57 13.18
CA PRO A 97 -9.96 -5.54 14.20
C PRO A 97 -8.78 -6.49 14.38
N VAL A 98 -8.21 -6.47 15.58
CA VAL A 98 -7.17 -7.40 16.03
C VAL A 98 -7.76 -8.81 15.95
N SER A 99 -7.64 -9.39 14.77
CA SER A 99 -8.07 -10.75 14.50
C SER A 99 -6.86 -11.61 14.77
N PHE A 100 -6.77 -12.14 15.99
CA PHE A 100 -5.69 -13.00 16.49
C PHE A 100 -5.50 -14.34 15.73
N THR A 101 -6.16 -14.55 14.58
CA THR A 101 -6.28 -15.88 13.96
C THR A 101 -5.65 -16.04 12.57
N ALA A 102 -4.94 -15.04 12.03
CA ALA A 102 -4.15 -15.26 10.81
C ALA A 102 -3.06 -14.20 10.66
N LYS A 103 -1.92 -14.61 10.08
CA LYS A 103 -0.86 -13.72 9.57
C LYS A 103 -1.45 -12.85 8.43
N ARG A 104 -2.27 -11.86 8.77
CA ARG A 104 -2.92 -10.97 7.81
C ARG A 104 -1.89 -9.96 7.30
N ARG A 105 -1.68 -9.94 5.99
CA ARG A 105 -0.75 -9.01 5.36
C ARG A 105 -1.25 -7.58 5.54
N ARG A 106 -0.33 -6.66 5.88
CA ARG A 106 -0.60 -5.24 6.07
C ARG A 106 -0.84 -4.50 4.76
N ILE A 107 -0.35 -5.03 3.65
CA ILE A 107 -0.53 -4.43 2.33
C ILE A 107 -1.06 -5.51 1.40
N VAL A 108 -2.18 -5.22 0.74
CA VAL A 108 -2.91 -6.22 -0.06
C VAL A 108 -3.36 -5.58 -1.36
N ARG A 109 -3.06 -6.24 -2.48
CA ARG A 109 -3.65 -5.92 -3.77
C ARG A 109 -4.92 -6.75 -3.95
N GLN A 110 -6.08 -6.09 -3.89
CA GLN A 110 -7.39 -6.71 -4.11
C GLN A 110 -7.82 -6.63 -5.59
N TRP A 111 -7.21 -5.74 -6.38
CA TRP A 111 -7.45 -5.59 -7.81
C TRP A 111 -6.53 -6.50 -8.66
N GLY A 112 -7.05 -6.98 -9.80
CA GLY A 112 -6.28 -7.80 -10.75
C GLY A 112 -5.97 -9.22 -10.25
N ARG A 113 -6.80 -9.78 -9.36
CA ARG A 113 -6.80 -11.20 -9.01
C ARG A 113 -7.91 -11.89 -9.84
N GLU A 114 -7.65 -12.07 -11.12
CA GLU A 114 -8.43 -12.94 -12.04
C GLU A 114 -7.68 -14.25 -12.27
#